data_AF-B9TQS6-F1
#
_entry.id   AF-B9TQS6-F1
#
_cell.length_a   1.000
_cell.length_b   1.000
_cell.length_c   1.000
_cell.angle_alpha   90.00
_cell.angle_beta   90.00
_cell.angle_gamma   90.00
#
_symmetry.space_group_name_H-M   'P 1'
#
loop_
_entity.id
_entity.type
_entity.pdbx_description
1 polymer ?
#
loop_
_entity_poly.entity_id
_entity_poly.type
_entity_poly.pdbx_seq_one_letter_code
_entity_poly.pdbx_strand_id
1 'polypeptide(L)'
;MAWADGQDFASLGWKGLDEASLLRVFPLHQAEFDLRLRTPEVARIGASQLATRVSATLSDGPDAVGDAKAKIVVIVGHDGTLAMLGGLLGLDWVAPGYQPGQIAPGGALVFERWKRDDGVRVIRARYTVQTLSQLREKTPLTLAAPPAVSPIF
;
A
#
# COMPACT_ATOMS: atom_id res chain seq x y z
N MET A 1 -2.46 -12.93 8.15
CA MET A 1 -3.88 -12.58 8.39
C MET A 1 -4.33 -12.91 9.80
N ALA A 2 -4.24 -14.16 10.27
CA ALA A 2 -4.77 -14.61 11.57
C ALA A 2 -4.60 -13.66 12.78
N TRP A 3 -3.44 -13.01 12.95
CA TRP A 3 -3.25 -11.98 13.99
C TRP A 3 -4.15 -10.76 13.82
N ALA A 4 -4.20 -10.20 12.62
CA ALA A 4 -5.07 -9.09 12.26
C ALA A 4 -6.55 -9.46 12.34
N ASP A 5 -6.90 -10.74 12.16
CA ASP A 5 -8.29 -11.21 12.29
C ASP A 5 -8.74 -11.37 13.77
N GLY A 6 -7.85 -11.10 14.73
CA GLY A 6 -8.16 -11.17 16.16
C GLY A 6 -8.05 -12.57 16.76
N GLN A 7 -7.40 -13.52 16.08
CA GLN A 7 -7.25 -14.87 16.63
C GLN A 7 -6.51 -14.86 17.96
N ASP A 8 -6.98 -15.70 18.89
CA ASP A 8 -6.33 -15.93 20.17
C ASP A 8 -5.34 -17.09 20.04
N PHE A 9 -4.08 -16.73 19.79
CA PHE A 9 -3.02 -17.70 19.63
C PHE A 9 -2.68 -18.43 20.93
N ALA A 10 -2.94 -17.81 22.10
CA ALA A 10 -2.69 -18.46 23.38
C ALA A 10 -3.66 -19.63 23.60
N SER A 11 -4.95 -19.45 23.32
CA SER A 11 -5.92 -20.57 23.40
C SER A 11 -5.68 -21.63 22.32
N LEU A 12 -5.04 -21.29 21.20
CA LEU A 12 -4.56 -22.23 20.19
C LEU A 12 -3.26 -22.96 20.59
N GLY A 13 -2.72 -22.71 21.78
CA GLY A 13 -1.53 -23.40 22.32
C GLY A 13 -0.18 -22.82 21.89
N TRP A 14 -0.17 -21.69 21.17
CA TRP A 14 1.06 -21.01 20.79
C TRP A 14 1.67 -20.29 21.99
N LYS A 15 3.01 -20.26 22.04
CA LYS A 15 3.79 -19.55 23.07
C LYS A 15 4.72 -18.54 22.41
N GLY A 16 4.82 -17.35 22.98
CA GLY A 16 5.74 -16.31 22.52
C GLY A 16 5.34 -15.62 21.22
N LEU A 17 4.08 -15.77 20.77
CA LEU A 17 3.55 -15.03 19.64
C LEU A 17 2.84 -13.76 20.12
N ASP A 18 3.44 -12.62 19.83
CA ASP A 18 2.88 -11.29 19.99
C ASP A 18 3.12 -10.43 18.73
N GLU A 19 2.61 -9.20 18.72
CA GLU A 19 2.80 -8.29 17.58
C GLU A 19 4.27 -8.04 17.27
N ALA A 20 5.11 -7.85 18.30
CA ALA A 20 6.53 -7.63 18.14
C ALA A 20 7.22 -8.84 17.47
N SER A 21 6.81 -10.06 17.81
CA SER A 21 7.33 -11.29 17.20
C SER A 21 6.96 -11.41 15.73
N LEU A 22 5.75 -11.01 15.34
CA LEU A 22 5.32 -10.99 13.95
C LEU A 22 6.13 -9.98 13.14
N LEU A 23 6.34 -8.79 13.69
CA LEU A 23 7.14 -7.76 13.04
C LEU A 23 8.60 -8.18 12.84
N ARG A 24 9.15 -9.04 13.71
CA ARG A 24 10.50 -9.61 13.53
C ARG A 24 10.60 -10.61 12.37
N VAL A 25 9.52 -11.28 12.00
CA VAL A 25 9.53 -12.27 10.89
C VAL A 25 9.10 -11.70 9.54
N PHE A 26 8.39 -10.56 9.54
CA PHE A 26 7.96 -9.87 8.31
C PHE A 26 9.08 -9.54 7.31
N PRO A 27 10.35 -9.27 7.71
CA PRO A 27 11.42 -9.07 6.74
C PRO A 27 11.59 -10.23 5.74
N LEU A 28 11.27 -11.48 6.13
CA LEU A 28 11.32 -12.63 5.22
C LEU A 28 10.29 -12.51 4.08
N HIS A 29 9.08 -12.07 4.41
CA HIS A 29 8.03 -11.82 3.42
C HIS A 29 8.41 -10.65 2.50
N GLN A 30 9.02 -9.59 3.06
CA GLN A 30 9.47 -8.47 2.24
C GLN A 30 10.63 -8.82 1.31
N ALA A 31 11.58 -9.64 1.76
CA ALA A 31 12.65 -10.15 0.91
C ALA A 31 12.11 -11.01 -0.26
N GLU A 32 11.06 -11.81 -0.03
CA GLU A 32 10.40 -12.55 -1.11
C GLU A 32 9.74 -11.60 -2.12
N PHE A 33 9.03 -10.58 -1.66
CA PHE A 33 8.40 -9.58 -2.51
C PHE A 33 9.42 -8.79 -3.33
N ASP A 34 10.54 -8.40 -2.70
CA ASP A 34 11.59 -7.67 -3.36
C ASP A 34 12.17 -8.48 -4.53
N LEU A 35 12.54 -9.74 -4.26
CA LEU A 35 13.09 -10.64 -5.26
C LEU A 35 12.08 -11.02 -6.35
N ARG A 36 10.85 -11.38 -5.99
CA ARG A 36 9.87 -11.93 -6.97
C ARG A 36 9.05 -10.88 -7.69
N LEU A 37 8.80 -9.73 -7.10
CA LEU A 37 7.79 -8.78 -7.59
C LEU A 37 8.35 -7.39 -7.85
N ARG A 38 9.34 -6.93 -7.06
CA ARG A 38 9.94 -5.60 -7.24
C ARG A 38 11.12 -5.59 -8.21
N THR A 39 11.73 -6.75 -8.49
CA THR A 39 12.80 -6.89 -9.51
C THR A 39 12.43 -6.15 -10.82
N PRO A 40 13.30 -5.26 -11.34
CA PRO A 40 12.93 -4.31 -12.40
C PRO A 40 12.26 -4.93 -13.63
N GLU A 41 12.78 -6.04 -14.15
CA GLU A 41 12.21 -6.71 -15.33
C GLU A 41 10.84 -7.30 -15.04
N VAL A 42 10.65 -7.87 -13.85
CA VAL A 42 9.37 -8.45 -13.43
C VAL A 42 8.33 -7.35 -13.21
N ALA A 43 8.72 -6.31 -12.47
CA ALA A 43 7.88 -5.15 -12.21
C ALA A 43 7.47 -4.45 -13.51
N ARG A 44 8.41 -4.29 -14.46
CA ARG A 44 8.12 -3.73 -15.79
C ARG A 44 7.07 -4.54 -16.52
N ILE A 45 7.22 -5.86 -16.60
CA ILE A 45 6.25 -6.71 -17.31
C ILE A 45 4.90 -6.71 -16.59
N GLY A 46 4.90 -6.84 -15.26
CA GLY A 46 3.69 -7.02 -14.46
C GLY A 46 2.89 -5.75 -14.19
N ALA A 47 3.52 -4.58 -14.15
CA ALA A 47 2.86 -3.32 -13.75
C ALA A 47 2.74 -2.27 -14.85
N SER A 48 3.39 -2.40 -16.03
CA SER A 48 3.36 -1.36 -17.07
C SER A 48 1.95 -0.96 -17.48
N GLN A 49 1.04 -1.92 -17.66
CA GLN A 49 -0.33 -1.61 -18.05
C GLN A 49 -1.07 -0.80 -16.98
N LEU A 50 -0.91 -1.17 -15.71
CA LEU A 50 -1.49 -0.42 -14.61
C LEU A 50 -0.87 0.97 -14.49
N ALA A 51 0.46 1.08 -14.56
CA ALA A 51 1.18 2.35 -14.49
C ALA A 51 0.75 3.32 -15.60
N THR A 52 0.61 2.83 -16.84
CA THR A 52 0.10 3.63 -17.96
C THR A 52 -1.30 4.16 -17.69
N ARG A 53 -2.21 3.30 -17.21
CA ARG A 53 -3.59 3.72 -16.92
C ARG A 53 -3.69 4.65 -15.73
N VAL A 54 -2.89 4.46 -14.69
CA VAL A 54 -2.78 5.40 -13.55
C VAL A 54 -2.27 6.76 -14.04
N SER A 55 -1.22 6.78 -14.87
CA SER A 55 -0.69 8.01 -15.47
C SER A 55 -1.73 8.73 -16.33
N ALA A 56 -2.46 8.00 -17.18
CA ALA A 56 -3.55 8.53 -17.98
C ALA A 56 -4.67 9.10 -17.08
N THR A 57 -5.04 8.40 -16.01
CA THR A 57 -6.06 8.87 -15.05
C THR A 57 -5.63 10.18 -14.38
N LEU A 58 -4.37 10.30 -13.97
CA LEU A 58 -3.82 11.50 -13.36
C LEU A 58 -3.69 12.66 -14.36
N SER A 59 -3.61 12.37 -15.66
CA SER A 59 -3.37 13.39 -16.71
C SER A 59 -4.60 13.67 -17.58
N ASP A 60 -5.77 13.10 -17.26
CA ASP A 60 -6.99 13.13 -18.08
C ASP A 60 -6.75 12.60 -19.52
N GLY A 61 -5.93 11.55 -19.65
CA GLY A 61 -5.59 10.89 -20.91
C GLY A 61 -6.61 9.85 -21.38
N PRO A 62 -6.52 9.40 -22.65
CA PRO A 62 -7.51 8.53 -23.30
C PRO A 62 -7.68 7.13 -22.68
N ASP A 63 -6.67 6.65 -21.92
CA ASP A 63 -6.68 5.33 -21.28
C ASP A 63 -6.93 5.37 -19.77
N ALA A 64 -7.57 6.45 -19.30
CA ALA A 64 -7.91 6.63 -17.89
C ALA A 64 -8.77 5.45 -17.36
N VAL A 65 -8.63 5.18 -16.07
CA VAL A 65 -9.45 4.18 -15.37
C VAL A 65 -10.77 4.82 -14.98
N GLY A 66 -11.87 4.28 -15.49
CA GLY A 66 -13.22 4.74 -15.16
C GLY A 66 -13.67 5.93 -16.02
N ASP A 67 -14.67 6.66 -15.52
CA ASP A 67 -15.25 7.81 -16.22
C ASP A 67 -14.30 9.02 -16.22
N ALA A 68 -14.21 9.74 -17.33
CA ALA A 68 -13.34 10.92 -17.48
C ALA A 68 -13.65 12.07 -16.50
N LYS A 69 -14.85 12.09 -15.90
CA LYS A 69 -15.29 13.08 -14.90
C LYS A 69 -15.13 12.56 -13.47
N ALA A 70 -14.72 11.31 -13.26
CA ALA A 70 -14.53 10.74 -11.94
C ALA A 70 -13.53 11.58 -11.13
N LYS A 71 -13.93 11.97 -9.91
CA LYS A 71 -13.06 12.70 -8.98
C LYS A 71 -12.25 11.79 -8.07
N ILE A 72 -12.71 10.56 -7.90
CA ILE A 72 -12.06 9.51 -7.14
C ILE A 72 -12.14 8.24 -7.98
N VAL A 73 -11.00 7.57 -8.12
CA VAL A 73 -10.90 6.26 -8.76
C VAL A 73 -10.27 5.32 -7.75
N VAL A 74 -10.92 4.18 -7.52
CA VAL A 74 -10.43 3.13 -6.62
C VAL A 74 -10.13 1.89 -7.46
N ILE A 75 -8.89 1.43 -7.41
CA ILE A 75 -8.43 0.20 -8.07
C ILE A 75 -8.13 -0.81 -6.97
N VAL A 76 -8.89 -1.90 -6.92
CA VAL A 76 -8.69 -2.97 -5.95
C VAL A 76 -7.89 -4.08 -6.63
N GLY A 77 -6.70 -4.35 -6.11
CA GLY A 77 -5.80 -5.39 -6.60
C GLY A 77 -5.31 -6.27 -5.47
N HIS A 78 -4.13 -6.84 -5.65
CA HIS A 78 -3.43 -7.66 -4.66
C HIS A 78 -2.23 -6.91 -4.09
N ASP A 79 -1.64 -7.45 -3.03
CA ASP A 79 -0.33 -7.01 -2.53
C ASP A 79 0.72 -7.01 -3.65
N GLY A 80 0.76 -8.04 -4.49
CA GLY A 80 1.65 -8.08 -5.64
C GLY A 80 1.42 -6.96 -6.66
N THR A 81 0.20 -6.41 -6.75
CA THR A 81 -0.09 -5.24 -7.59
C THR A 81 0.68 -4.02 -7.10
N LEU A 82 0.66 -3.76 -5.79
CA LEU A 82 1.37 -2.65 -5.17
C LEU A 82 2.89 -2.89 -5.20
N ALA A 83 3.33 -4.13 -5.00
CA ALA A 83 4.74 -4.51 -5.05
C ALA A 83 5.35 -4.24 -6.44
N MET A 84 4.72 -4.76 -7.50
CA MET A 84 5.20 -4.55 -8.87
C MET A 84 5.09 -3.09 -9.30
N LEU A 85 4.03 -2.37 -8.92
CA LEU A 85 3.91 -0.94 -9.22
C LEU A 85 5.00 -0.13 -8.50
N GLY A 86 5.27 -0.45 -7.24
CA GLY A 86 6.33 0.16 -6.45
C GLY A 86 7.71 -0.11 -7.05
N GLY A 87 8.00 -1.36 -7.42
CA GLY A 87 9.27 -1.72 -8.09
C GLY A 87 9.45 -1.01 -9.44
N LEU A 88 8.39 -0.91 -10.25
CA LEU A 88 8.43 -0.24 -11.55
C LEU A 88 8.69 1.26 -11.42
N LEU A 89 8.03 1.91 -10.45
CA LEU A 89 8.10 3.34 -10.26
C LEU A 89 9.24 3.78 -9.30
N GLY A 90 9.99 2.82 -8.74
CA GLY A 90 11.02 3.09 -7.74
C GLY A 90 10.47 3.73 -6.47
N LEU A 91 9.32 3.24 -5.98
CA LEU A 91 8.64 3.77 -4.79
C LEU A 91 8.92 2.89 -3.59
N ASP A 92 9.33 3.54 -2.50
CA ASP A 92 9.49 2.92 -1.19
C ASP A 92 8.70 3.67 -0.10
N TRP A 93 8.41 2.96 0.98
CA TRP A 93 7.67 3.49 2.14
C TRP A 93 7.98 2.69 3.40
N VAL A 94 7.72 3.30 4.56
CA VAL A 94 7.79 2.63 5.86
C VAL A 94 6.62 3.13 6.70
N ALA A 95 5.53 2.36 6.72
CA ALA A 95 4.39 2.69 7.57
C ALA A 95 4.73 2.46 9.06
N PRO A 96 4.25 3.32 9.98
CA PRO A 96 4.41 3.13 11.41
C PRO A 96 4.07 1.69 11.87
N GLY A 97 5.02 1.06 12.55
CA GLY A 97 4.89 -0.31 13.05
C GLY A 97 5.08 -1.41 11.99
N TYR A 98 5.43 -1.09 10.74
CA TYR A 98 5.68 -2.07 9.70
C TYR A 98 7.13 -2.07 9.21
N GLN A 99 7.52 -3.15 8.51
CA GLN A 99 8.80 -3.23 7.81
C GLN A 99 8.78 -2.36 6.54
N PRO A 100 9.95 -1.93 6.04
CA PRO A 100 10.06 -1.23 4.76
C PRO A 100 9.38 -2.00 3.63
N GLY A 101 8.64 -1.29 2.78
CA GLY A 101 7.92 -1.86 1.64
C GLY A 101 6.74 -2.76 2.00
N GLN A 102 6.45 -2.98 3.29
CA GLN A 102 5.37 -3.88 3.70
C GLN A 102 4.02 -3.43 3.17
N ILE A 103 3.32 -4.38 2.56
CA ILE A 103 1.97 -4.20 2.04
C ILE A 103 1.02 -4.97 2.95
N ALA A 104 0.38 -4.25 3.87
CA ALA A 104 -0.61 -4.86 4.76
C ALA A 104 -2.01 -4.86 4.11
N PRO A 105 -2.94 -5.71 4.58
CA PRO A 105 -4.31 -5.75 4.10
C PRO A 105 -4.98 -4.38 4.19
N GLY A 106 -5.72 -4.01 3.14
CA GLY A 106 -6.38 -2.71 3.05
C GLY A 106 -5.42 -1.53 2.85
N GLY A 107 -4.12 -1.77 2.77
CA GLY A 107 -3.14 -0.74 2.43
C GLY A 107 -3.28 -0.24 1.00
N ALA A 108 -3.05 1.05 0.78
CA ALA A 108 -3.24 1.70 -0.51
C ALA A 108 -2.11 2.67 -0.83
N LEU A 109 -1.62 2.59 -2.07
CA LEU A 109 -0.90 3.69 -2.71
C LEU A 109 -1.92 4.71 -3.20
N VAL A 110 -1.82 5.95 -2.70
CA VAL A 110 -2.75 7.04 -3.03
C VAL A 110 -1.99 8.08 -3.82
N PHE A 111 -2.45 8.34 -5.05
CA PHE A 111 -1.97 9.41 -5.91
C PHE A 111 -3.01 10.52 -5.97
N GLU A 112 -2.63 11.73 -5.61
CA GLU A 112 -3.49 12.91 -5.60
C GLU A 112 -2.95 13.96 -6.55
N ARG A 113 -3.79 14.47 -7.45
CA ARG A 113 -3.46 15.61 -8.30
C ARG A 113 -3.92 16.91 -7.65
N TRP A 114 -2.96 17.73 -7.25
CA TRP A 114 -3.18 19.04 -6.66
C TRP A 114 -2.89 20.14 -7.68
N LYS A 115 -3.66 21.22 -7.65
CA LYS A 115 -3.33 22.47 -8.34
C LYS A 115 -2.89 23.47 -7.27
N ARG A 116 -1.65 23.96 -7.37
CA ARG A 116 -1.10 24.99 -6.50
C ARG A 116 -1.65 26.37 -6.90
N ASP A 117 -1.47 27.36 -6.03
CA ASP A 117 -1.95 28.73 -6.25
C ASP A 117 -1.30 29.39 -7.47
N ASP A 118 -0.06 29.02 -7.80
CA ASP A 118 0.67 29.42 -9.01
C ASP A 118 0.14 28.76 -10.30
N GLY A 119 -0.89 27.91 -10.20
CA GLY A 119 -1.49 27.18 -11.30
C GLY A 119 -0.79 25.87 -11.68
N VAL A 120 0.37 25.56 -11.09
CA VAL A 120 1.13 24.34 -11.35
C VAL A 120 0.39 23.14 -10.77
N ARG A 121 0.26 22.09 -11.59
CA ARG A 121 -0.27 20.81 -11.13
C ARG A 121 0.86 19.93 -10.61
N VAL A 122 0.64 19.32 -9.45
CA VAL A 122 1.59 18.38 -8.84
C VAL A 122 0.88 17.10 -8.42
N ILE A 123 1.61 16.00 -8.49
CA ILE A 123 1.16 14.73 -7.95
C ILE A 123 1.76 14.54 -6.56
N ARG A 124 0.92 14.26 -5.57
CA ARG A 124 1.34 13.77 -4.27
C ARG A 124 1.09 12.28 -4.21
N ALA A 125 2.07 11.53 -3.74
CA ALA A 125 1.94 10.11 -3.47
C ALA A 125 2.10 9.84 -1.97
N ARG A 126 1.28 8.95 -1.43
CA ARG A 126 1.42 8.44 -0.06
C ARG A 126 1.03 6.97 0.00
N TYR A 127 1.57 6.25 0.97
CA TYR A 127 1.04 4.95 1.35
C TYR A 127 0.18 5.12 2.61
N THR A 128 -1.04 4.60 2.61
CA THR A 128 -1.95 4.62 3.77
C THR A 128 -2.33 3.19 4.13
N VAL A 129 -2.39 2.88 5.41
CA VAL A 129 -2.67 1.53 5.90
C VAL A 129 -3.14 1.55 7.35
N GLN A 130 -3.94 0.58 7.77
CA GLN A 130 -4.19 0.37 9.20
C GLN A 130 -2.95 -0.25 9.86
N THR A 131 -2.63 0.14 11.10
CA THR A 131 -1.64 -0.58 11.91
C THR A 131 -2.14 -2.00 12.25
N LEU A 132 -1.23 -2.90 12.65
CA LEU A 132 -1.61 -4.26 13.07
C LEU A 132 -2.60 -4.26 14.24
N SER A 133 -2.41 -3.37 15.22
CA SER A 133 -3.35 -3.18 16.33
C SER A 133 -4.71 -2.67 15.84
N GLN A 134 -4.74 -1.66 14.96
CA GLN A 134 -6.00 -1.15 14.39
C GLN A 134 -6.78 -2.25 13.64
N LEU A 135 -6.10 -3.13 12.91
CA LEU A 135 -6.73 -4.28 12.26
C LEU A 135 -7.26 -5.28 13.30
N ARG A 136 -6.40 -5.70 14.24
CA ARG A 136 -6.71 -6.70 15.26
C ARG A 136 -7.88 -6.30 16.15
N GLU A 137 -7.90 -5.04 16.57
CA GLU A 137 -8.91 -4.47 17.47
C GLU A 137 -10.15 -3.98 16.71
N LYS A 138 -10.14 -4.03 15.38
CA LYS A 138 -11.21 -3.49 14.51
C LYS A 138 -11.53 -2.03 14.83
N THR A 139 -10.49 -1.24 15.09
CA THR A 139 -10.61 0.15 15.52
C THR A 139 -11.34 0.97 14.44
N PRO A 140 -12.46 1.65 14.76
CA PRO A 140 -13.10 2.58 13.83
C PRO A 140 -12.16 3.72 13.46
N LEU A 141 -11.95 3.93 12.16
CA LEU A 141 -11.09 4.99 11.66
C LEU A 141 -11.87 6.29 11.51
N THR A 142 -11.31 7.39 12.02
CA THR A 142 -11.89 8.74 11.94
C THR A 142 -10.79 9.76 11.65
N LEU A 143 -11.14 11.03 11.45
CA LEU A 143 -10.12 12.08 11.32
C LEU A 143 -9.31 12.28 12.62
N ALA A 144 -9.89 11.99 13.78
CA ALA A 144 -9.22 12.06 15.09
C ALA A 144 -8.40 10.79 15.40
N ALA A 145 -8.75 9.66 14.78
CA ALA A 145 -8.06 8.38 14.88
C ALA A 145 -7.84 7.81 13.46
N PRO A 146 -6.94 8.40 12.66
CA PRO A 146 -6.77 8.04 11.25
C PRO A 146 -6.01 6.71 11.09
N PRO A 147 -6.05 6.11 9.88
CA PRO A 147 -5.07 5.08 9.54
C PRO A 147 -3.65 5.65 9.57
N ALA A 148 -2.66 4.77 9.65
CA ALA A 148 -1.27 5.15 9.49
C ALA A 148 -0.99 5.61 8.05
N VAL A 149 -0.10 6.59 7.91
CA VAL A 149 0.33 7.13 6.62
C VAL A 149 1.85 7.17 6.59
N SER A 150 2.43 6.79 5.45
CA SER A 150 3.84 6.96 5.13
C SER A 150 4.00 7.85 3.90
N PRO A 151 4.99 8.77 3.89
CA PRO A 151 5.45 9.34 2.63
C PRO A 151 5.98 8.23 1.72
N ILE A 152 5.98 8.53 0.42
CA ILE A 152 6.74 7.77 -0.58
C ILE A 152 8.09 8.46 -0.78
N PHE A 153 9.16 7.68 -0.87
CA PHE A 153 10.50 8.15 -1.19
C PHE A 153 11.19 7.24 -2.20
#